data_AF-A0A524MIA6-F1
#
_entry.id   AF-A0A524MIA6-F1
#
_cell.length_a   1.000
_cell.length_b   1.000
_cell.length_c   1.000
_cell.angle_alpha   90.00
_cell.angle_beta   90.00
_cell.angle_gamma   90.00
#
_symmetry.space_group_name_H-M   'P 1'
#
loop_
_entity.id
_entity.type
_entity.pdbx_description
1 polymer ?
#
loop_
_entity_poly.entity_id
_entity_poly.type
_entity_poly.pdbx_seq_one_letter_code
_entity_poly.pdbx_strand_id
1 'polypeptide(L)'
;MNSRTNSRKYTHIAVILALMISLLSPVSVLMNPVLDTKSDHSPLEFVSLAAAPRLNLTYHSLSDTTEKLVTSDSFIAGDHVILTATWNEPLLFKSRLEVFAPAIPAILMQELNTDTIEIDTRYLRNNATCTINATAWLTNGTIFFKTFENVYIGNFFVPIITVISPNGNEIWDGINNITWTASDINEADLLRYDVLLSSDNGIFFETLASSITTKWFEWNCSALDKLDTYLIEIRVTDGIYFSSDRSDSTFTAGEIDHTTTTTTTTTTTNGTTTLDTRLTAFIVILLVSCSAMAIVVYYAARKWF
;
A
#
# COMPACT_ATOMS: atom_id res chain seq x y z
N MET A 1 69.86 55.71 -25.85
CA MET A 1 69.82 55.59 -27.33
C MET A 1 68.85 54.47 -27.68
N ASN A 2 67.66 54.84 -28.16
CA ASN A 2 66.47 54.00 -28.35
C ASN A 2 66.63 53.01 -29.51
N SER A 3 66.53 51.70 -29.28
CA SER A 3 66.21 50.70 -30.32
C SER A 3 65.99 49.31 -29.73
N ARG A 4 64.92 49.07 -28.95
CA ARG A 4 64.56 47.67 -28.59
C ARG A 4 63.10 47.38 -28.27
N THR A 5 62.18 48.32 -28.48
CA THR A 5 60.75 48.17 -28.09
C THR A 5 59.75 48.06 -29.23
N ASN A 6 60.19 47.95 -30.50
CA ASN A 6 59.28 47.81 -31.64
C ASN A 6 59.20 46.38 -32.24
N SER A 7 60.11 45.46 -31.95
CA SER A 7 60.11 44.12 -32.59
C SER A 7 58.99 43.18 -32.08
N ARG A 8 58.54 43.30 -30.84
CA ARG A 8 57.51 42.39 -30.26
C ARG A 8 56.06 42.70 -30.68
N LYS A 9 55.77 43.92 -31.14
CA LYS A 9 54.40 44.30 -31.55
C LYS A 9 54.04 43.79 -32.96
N TYR A 10 55.03 43.66 -33.85
CA TYR A 10 54.78 43.16 -35.21
C TYR A 10 54.66 41.64 -35.29
N THR A 11 55.29 40.88 -34.38
CA THR A 11 55.17 39.42 -34.33
C THR A 11 53.77 38.97 -33.91
N HIS A 12 53.09 39.68 -33.02
CA HIS A 12 51.71 39.31 -32.63
C HIS A 12 50.67 39.66 -33.70
N ILE A 13 50.85 40.75 -34.44
CA ILE A 13 49.96 41.11 -35.56
C ILE A 13 50.15 40.15 -36.75
N ALA A 14 51.38 39.72 -37.03
CA ALA A 14 51.65 38.75 -38.10
C ALA A 14 51.05 37.36 -37.82
N VAL A 15 51.03 36.91 -36.56
CA VAL A 15 50.41 35.62 -36.18
C VAL A 15 48.89 35.68 -36.26
N ILE A 16 48.28 36.81 -35.89
CA ILE A 16 46.82 37.00 -35.99
C ILE A 16 46.37 37.11 -37.46
N LEU A 17 47.16 37.75 -38.33
CA LEU A 17 46.86 37.82 -39.76
C LEU A 17 47.04 36.46 -40.46
N ALA A 18 48.01 35.64 -40.06
CA ALA A 18 48.21 34.30 -40.59
C ALA A 18 47.10 33.32 -40.17
N LEU A 19 46.52 33.48 -38.97
CA LEU A 19 45.40 32.65 -38.49
C LEU A 19 44.04 33.04 -39.10
N MET A 20 43.86 34.29 -39.53
CA MET A 20 42.64 34.74 -40.21
C MET A 20 42.62 34.40 -41.71
N ILE A 21 43.77 34.16 -42.34
CA ILE A 21 43.87 33.77 -43.76
C ILE A 21 43.70 32.25 -43.96
N SER A 22 43.79 31.44 -42.89
CA SER A 22 43.52 29.99 -42.96
C SER A 22 42.04 29.59 -42.85
N LEU A 23 41.12 30.55 -42.68
CA LEU A 23 39.66 30.29 -42.63
C LEU A 23 38.90 30.62 -43.93
N LEU A 24 39.60 31.03 -44.99
CA LEU A 24 39.01 31.35 -46.30
C LEU A 24 39.80 30.67 -47.42
N SER A 25 39.83 29.33 -47.41
CA SER A 25 40.18 28.55 -48.59
C SER A 25 38.94 27.76 -49.05
N PRO A 26 38.43 27.98 -50.28
CA PRO A 26 37.45 27.09 -50.86
C PRO A 26 38.16 25.77 -51.18
N VAL A 27 37.73 24.68 -50.57
CA VAL A 27 38.11 23.33 -50.99
C VAL A 27 37.46 23.09 -52.35
N SER A 28 38.18 23.39 -53.42
CA SER A 28 37.86 22.94 -54.77
C SER A 28 38.20 21.47 -54.89
N VAL A 29 37.20 20.59 -54.72
CA VAL A 29 37.32 19.18 -55.06
C VAL A 29 37.26 19.04 -56.57
N LEU A 30 38.35 18.53 -57.12
CA LEU A 30 38.55 18.19 -58.52
C LEU A 30 37.62 17.03 -58.91
N MET A 31 36.80 17.23 -59.94
CA MET A 31 36.07 16.19 -60.66
C MET A 31 37.05 15.20 -61.29
N ASN A 32 36.80 13.91 -61.12
CA ASN A 32 37.17 12.89 -62.11
C ASN A 32 35.87 12.22 -62.60
N PRO A 33 35.62 12.11 -63.92
CA PRO A 33 34.45 11.45 -64.44
C PRO A 33 34.76 9.95 -64.63
N VAL A 34 33.97 9.07 -64.03
CA VAL A 34 33.95 7.65 -64.42
C VAL A 34 32.52 7.13 -64.40
N LEU A 35 32.06 6.87 -65.62
CA LEU A 35 31.09 5.88 -66.10
C LEU A 35 29.75 5.65 -65.37
N ASP A 36 28.72 5.97 -66.16
CA ASP A 36 27.33 5.55 -66.13
C ASP A 36 27.12 4.04 -65.88
N THR A 37 26.48 3.70 -64.76
CA THR A 37 25.67 2.49 -64.60
C THR A 37 24.40 2.81 -63.82
N LYS A 38 23.35 3.12 -64.58
CA LYS A 38 21.93 3.03 -64.24
C LYS A 38 21.64 1.97 -63.16
N SER A 39 21.32 2.38 -61.93
CA SER A 39 20.70 1.53 -60.92
C SER A 39 19.43 2.19 -60.39
N ASP A 40 18.38 1.39 -60.35
CA ASP A 40 16.99 1.71 -60.01
C ASP A 40 16.79 2.74 -58.90
N HIS A 41 15.90 3.69 -59.19
CA HIS A 41 15.26 4.53 -58.20
C HIS A 41 14.44 3.68 -57.24
N SER A 42 15.01 3.39 -56.07
CA SER A 42 14.22 3.23 -54.85
C SER A 42 14.17 4.62 -54.20
N PRO A 43 13.00 5.23 -53.97
CA PRO A 43 12.96 6.44 -53.18
C PRO A 43 13.48 6.08 -51.79
N LEU A 44 14.57 6.73 -51.39
CA LEU A 44 14.94 6.84 -49.98
C LEU A 44 13.69 7.28 -49.24
N GLU A 45 13.11 6.37 -48.45
CA GLU A 45 12.15 6.74 -47.43
C GLU A 45 12.85 7.75 -46.54
N PHE A 46 12.52 9.03 -46.74
CA PHE A 46 12.64 10.01 -45.69
C PHE A 46 11.75 9.50 -44.56
N VAL A 47 12.33 8.78 -43.61
CA VAL A 47 11.70 8.55 -42.31
C VAL A 47 11.37 9.94 -41.78
N SER A 48 10.07 10.23 -41.82
CA SER A 48 9.50 11.46 -41.29
C SER A 48 10.02 11.71 -39.89
N LEU A 49 10.38 12.97 -39.61
CA LEU A 49 10.80 13.50 -38.32
C LEU A 49 10.13 12.76 -37.16
N ALA A 50 10.97 12.24 -36.25
CA ALA A 50 10.54 11.67 -34.98
C ALA A 50 9.47 12.58 -34.33
N ALA A 51 8.27 12.04 -34.12
CA ALA A 51 7.28 12.71 -33.30
C ALA A 51 7.90 12.91 -31.91
N ALA A 52 7.68 14.08 -31.31
CA ALA A 52 8.11 14.28 -29.94
C ALA A 52 7.32 13.35 -29.02
N PRO A 53 7.98 12.68 -28.05
CA PRO A 53 7.30 11.75 -27.17
C PRO A 53 6.16 12.41 -26.43
N ARG A 54 5.00 11.77 -26.48
CA ARG A 54 3.81 12.22 -25.77
C ARG A 54 3.77 11.59 -24.39
N LEU A 55 3.72 12.42 -23.37
CA LEU A 55 3.49 12.00 -21.99
C LEU A 55 1.99 12.01 -21.68
N ASN A 56 1.50 10.88 -21.17
CA ASN A 56 0.25 10.81 -20.43
C ASN A 56 0.59 10.62 -18.94
N LEU A 57 0.26 11.62 -18.11
CA LEU A 57 0.40 11.52 -16.66
C LEU A 57 -1.00 11.35 -16.07
N THR A 58 -1.26 10.19 -15.51
CA THR A 58 -2.54 9.86 -14.86
C THR A 58 -2.33 9.52 -13.40
N TYR A 59 -3.44 9.48 -12.67
CA TYR A 59 -3.46 8.93 -11.33
C TYR A 59 -4.69 8.04 -11.12
N HIS A 60 -4.57 7.13 -10.19
CA HIS A 60 -5.68 6.40 -9.60
C HIS A 60 -5.41 6.21 -8.10
N SER A 61 -6.36 5.62 -7.38
CA SER A 61 -6.21 5.24 -5.97
C SER A 61 -6.61 3.79 -5.78
N LEU A 62 -6.25 3.16 -4.67
CA LEU A 62 -6.71 1.80 -4.36
C LEU A 62 -8.25 1.73 -4.24
N SER A 63 -8.87 2.80 -3.78
CA SER A 63 -10.34 2.92 -3.67
C SER A 63 -11.06 3.22 -4.98
N ASP A 64 -10.36 3.80 -5.96
CA ASP A 64 -10.90 4.19 -7.28
C ASP A 64 -9.82 3.97 -8.33
N THR A 65 -9.93 2.85 -9.05
CA THR A 65 -8.98 2.42 -10.09
C THR A 65 -9.19 3.12 -11.43
N THR A 66 -10.15 4.05 -11.52
CA THR A 66 -10.37 4.83 -12.74
C THR A 66 -9.23 5.82 -12.95
N GLU A 67 -8.48 5.66 -14.03
CA GLU A 67 -7.41 6.59 -14.37
C GLU A 67 -7.95 7.99 -14.69
N LYS A 68 -7.38 8.99 -14.03
CA LYS A 68 -7.70 10.41 -14.22
C LYS A 68 -6.46 11.18 -14.60
N LEU A 69 -6.60 12.13 -15.52
CA LEU A 69 -5.49 12.95 -15.99
C LEU A 69 -4.96 13.88 -14.90
N VAL A 70 -3.64 14.01 -14.79
CA VAL A 70 -2.98 15.00 -13.94
C VAL A 70 -2.50 16.17 -14.78
N THR A 71 -2.81 17.37 -14.32
CA THR A 71 -2.36 18.64 -14.91
C THR A 71 -1.76 19.54 -13.82
N SER A 72 -1.05 20.60 -14.18
CA SER A 72 -0.68 21.62 -13.18
C SER A 72 -1.94 22.14 -12.47
N ASP A 73 -1.80 22.50 -11.18
CA ASP A 73 -2.91 22.94 -10.31
C ASP A 73 -3.96 21.85 -9.99
N SER A 74 -3.72 20.60 -10.35
CA SER A 74 -4.65 19.50 -10.02
C SER A 74 -4.70 19.26 -8.51
N PHE A 75 -5.91 19.01 -8.02
CA PHE A 75 -6.15 18.50 -6.68
C PHE A 75 -6.49 17.01 -6.78
N ILE A 76 -5.55 16.15 -6.41
CA ILE A 76 -5.72 14.69 -6.46
C ILE A 76 -5.70 14.12 -5.04
N ALA A 77 -6.63 13.23 -4.75
CA ALA A 77 -6.72 12.59 -3.45
C ALA A 77 -7.30 11.18 -3.54
N GLY A 78 -6.95 10.33 -2.58
CA GLY A 78 -7.44 8.97 -2.47
C GLY A 78 -6.63 8.12 -1.50
N ASP A 79 -7.09 6.90 -1.28
CA ASP A 79 -6.33 5.88 -0.55
C ASP A 79 -5.20 5.37 -1.45
N HIS A 80 -3.96 5.62 -1.07
CA HIS A 80 -2.75 5.39 -1.87
C HIS A 80 -2.86 5.96 -3.30
N VAL A 81 -2.62 7.26 -3.44
CA VAL A 81 -2.59 7.88 -4.77
C VAL A 81 -1.38 7.35 -5.54
N ILE A 82 -1.63 6.64 -6.63
CA ILE A 82 -0.62 6.12 -7.56
C ILE A 82 -0.54 7.04 -8.76
N LEU A 83 0.64 7.58 -9.04
CA LEU A 83 0.93 8.35 -10.24
C LEU A 83 1.51 7.45 -11.31
N THR A 84 0.92 7.45 -12.50
CA THR A 84 1.39 6.67 -13.65
C THR A 84 1.81 7.61 -14.78
N ALA A 85 3.07 7.55 -15.18
CA ALA A 85 3.62 8.31 -16.29
C ALA A 85 3.91 7.37 -17.45
N THR A 86 3.16 7.50 -18.55
CA THR A 86 3.33 6.69 -19.77
C THR A 86 3.79 7.57 -20.93
N TRP A 87 4.92 7.21 -21.52
CA TRP A 87 5.48 7.85 -22.72
C TRP A 87 5.16 7.02 -23.96
N ASN A 88 4.47 7.60 -24.94
CA ASN A 88 4.12 6.89 -26.17
C ASN A 88 5.18 7.13 -27.26
N GLU A 89 6.30 6.40 -27.25
CA GLU A 89 7.28 6.34 -28.37
C GLU A 89 8.05 5.01 -28.44
N PRO A 90 8.29 4.46 -29.65
CA PRO A 90 9.00 3.19 -29.83
C PRO A 90 10.52 3.26 -29.60
N LEU A 91 11.10 4.46 -29.42
CA LEU A 91 12.55 4.66 -29.27
C LEU A 91 12.96 5.08 -27.85
N LEU A 92 12.10 4.85 -26.86
CA LEU A 92 12.42 5.14 -25.47
C LEU A 92 13.50 4.17 -24.95
N PHE A 93 14.55 4.73 -24.36
CA PHE A 93 15.61 3.96 -23.71
C PHE A 93 15.35 3.83 -22.20
N LYS A 94 14.98 4.95 -21.57
CA LYS A 94 14.63 5.00 -20.14
C LYS A 94 13.70 6.17 -19.86
N SER A 95 12.95 6.08 -18.77
CA SER A 95 12.14 7.15 -18.24
C SER A 95 12.40 7.34 -16.75
N ARG A 96 12.03 8.50 -16.21
CA ARG A 96 12.11 8.84 -14.80
C ARG A 96 10.90 9.66 -14.40
N LEU A 97 10.32 9.36 -13.24
CA LEU A 97 9.31 10.17 -12.59
C LEU A 97 9.86 10.64 -11.24
N GLU A 98 9.73 11.93 -10.95
CA GLU A 98 10.14 12.56 -9.71
C GLU A 98 8.96 13.35 -9.13
N VAL A 99 8.68 13.18 -7.84
CA VAL A 99 7.67 13.92 -7.09
C VAL A 99 8.39 14.66 -5.96
N PHE A 100 8.44 15.98 -6.06
CA PHE A 100 9.10 16.86 -5.11
C PHE A 100 8.05 17.61 -4.27
N ALA A 101 8.01 17.38 -2.96
CA ALA A 101 7.23 18.19 -2.04
C ALA A 101 8.14 19.31 -1.50
N PRO A 102 7.86 20.61 -1.70
CA PRO A 102 8.70 21.67 -1.13
C PRO A 102 8.46 21.86 0.37
N ALA A 103 7.24 21.61 0.84
CA ALA A 103 6.82 21.83 2.22
C ALA A 103 7.29 20.71 3.18
N ILE A 104 7.61 19.53 2.63
CA ILE A 104 8.14 18.39 3.36
C ILE A 104 9.41 18.02 2.61
N PRO A 105 10.61 17.95 3.22
CA PRO A 105 11.86 17.69 2.49
C PRO A 105 11.97 16.22 2.02
N ALA A 106 10.98 15.75 1.27
CA ALA A 106 10.79 14.40 0.77
C ALA A 106 10.72 14.45 -0.77
N ILE A 107 11.43 13.52 -1.39
CA ILE A 107 11.47 13.33 -2.84
C ILE A 107 11.19 11.87 -3.12
N LEU A 108 10.17 11.59 -3.93
CA LEU A 108 9.97 10.27 -4.49
C LEU A 108 10.53 10.26 -5.91
N MET A 109 11.30 9.24 -6.26
CA MET A 109 11.90 9.11 -7.58
C MET A 109 11.96 7.66 -8.00
N GLN A 110 11.59 7.39 -9.25
CA GLN A 110 11.82 6.11 -9.90
C GLN A 110 12.34 6.34 -11.32
N GLU A 111 13.38 5.59 -11.70
CA GLU A 111 13.96 5.58 -13.05
C GLU A 111 14.01 4.13 -13.55
N LEU A 112 13.40 3.86 -14.71
CA LEU A 112 13.27 2.52 -15.29
C LEU A 112 13.52 2.54 -16.80
N ASN A 113 13.93 1.40 -17.35
CA ASN A 113 14.09 1.20 -18.80
C ASN A 113 12.75 0.80 -19.46
N THR A 114 11.67 1.48 -19.08
CA THR A 114 10.29 1.23 -19.53
C THR A 114 9.63 2.54 -19.94
N ASP A 115 8.54 2.43 -20.69
CA ASP A 115 7.70 3.55 -21.11
C ASP A 115 6.71 4.02 -20.04
N THR A 116 6.40 3.13 -19.10
CA THR A 116 5.50 3.39 -18.00
C THR A 116 6.25 3.30 -16.68
N ILE A 117 6.06 4.31 -15.82
CA ILE A 117 6.57 4.39 -14.46
C ILE A 117 5.42 4.68 -13.52
N GLU A 118 5.42 4.01 -12.36
CA GLU A 118 4.41 4.20 -11.33
C GLU A 118 5.05 4.56 -9.99
N ILE A 119 4.58 5.63 -9.36
CA ILE A 119 4.99 6.02 -8.02
C ILE A 119 3.78 6.02 -7.10
N ASP A 120 3.86 5.21 -6.05
CA ASP A 120 2.97 5.30 -4.91
C ASP A 120 3.35 6.51 -4.06
N THR A 121 2.48 7.52 -4.04
CA THR A 121 2.77 8.79 -3.37
C THR A 121 2.61 8.72 -1.86
N ARG A 122 2.08 7.62 -1.30
CA ARG A 122 1.96 7.45 0.15
C ARG A 122 3.30 7.56 0.88
N TYR A 123 4.40 7.24 0.19
CA TYR A 123 5.75 7.34 0.72
C TYR A 123 6.20 8.78 0.98
N LEU A 124 5.44 9.79 0.52
CA LEU A 124 5.60 11.18 0.98
C LEU A 124 5.30 11.33 2.47
N ARG A 125 4.53 10.40 3.07
CA ARG A 125 4.12 10.36 4.48
C ARG A 125 3.34 11.59 4.96
N ASN A 126 2.98 12.50 4.09
CA ASN A 126 2.12 13.62 4.42
C ASN A 126 1.56 14.19 3.11
N ASN A 127 0.45 14.89 3.22
CA ASN A 127 -0.22 15.53 2.11
C ASN A 127 0.48 16.84 1.79
N ALA A 128 0.77 17.06 0.52
CA ALA A 128 1.49 18.25 0.10
C ALA A 128 1.19 18.65 -1.34
N THR A 129 1.33 19.95 -1.57
CA THR A 129 1.52 20.48 -2.90
C THR A 129 2.91 20.10 -3.41
N CYS A 130 2.94 19.42 -4.54
CA CYS A 130 4.13 18.84 -5.14
C CYS A 130 4.42 19.45 -6.52
N THR A 131 5.68 19.37 -6.92
CA THR A 131 6.13 19.52 -8.30
C THR A 131 6.47 18.15 -8.85
N ILE A 132 5.90 17.77 -9.99
CA ILE A 132 6.13 16.46 -10.62
C ILE A 132 6.96 16.67 -11.88
N ASN A 133 8.11 16.02 -11.97
CA ASN A 133 8.97 16.02 -13.15
C ASN A 133 8.97 14.64 -13.78
N ALA A 134 8.53 14.55 -15.04
CA ALA A 134 8.64 13.35 -15.84
C ALA A 134 9.73 13.58 -16.90
N THR A 135 10.70 12.68 -16.98
CA THR A 135 11.82 12.73 -17.94
C THR A 135 11.86 11.45 -18.76
N ALA A 136 12.17 11.57 -20.05
CA ALA A 136 12.36 10.47 -20.99
C ALA A 136 13.67 10.67 -21.75
N TRP A 137 14.44 9.59 -21.89
CA TRP A 137 15.64 9.53 -22.71
C TRP A 137 15.39 8.59 -23.87
N LEU A 138 15.63 9.07 -25.09
CA LEU A 138 15.54 8.27 -26.29
C LEU A 138 16.87 7.59 -26.61
N THR A 139 16.84 6.51 -27.39
CA THR A 139 18.04 5.77 -27.84
C THR A 139 19.01 6.62 -28.67
N ASN A 140 18.52 7.71 -29.28
CA ASN A 140 19.34 8.68 -30.01
C ASN A 140 20.04 9.73 -29.12
N GLY A 141 19.86 9.66 -27.80
CA GLY A 141 20.44 10.58 -26.82
C GLY A 141 19.61 11.84 -26.53
N THR A 142 18.46 12.03 -27.20
CA THR A 142 17.56 13.16 -26.94
C THR A 142 16.85 12.98 -25.60
N ILE A 143 16.69 14.07 -24.86
CA ILE A 143 16.01 14.10 -23.56
C ILE A 143 14.76 14.96 -23.69
N PHE A 144 13.63 14.43 -23.23
CA PHE A 144 12.39 15.15 -23.08
C PHE A 144 12.02 15.18 -21.60
N PHE A 145 11.47 16.29 -21.15
CA PHE A 145 10.90 16.37 -19.81
C PHE A 145 9.66 17.25 -19.80
N LYS A 146 8.80 17.00 -18.82
CA LYS A 146 7.62 17.81 -18.55
C LYS A 146 7.47 17.98 -17.05
N THR A 147 7.20 19.22 -16.66
CA THR A 147 6.99 19.61 -15.27
C THR A 147 5.53 19.95 -15.06
N PHE A 148 4.96 19.45 -13.96
CA PHE A 148 3.62 19.77 -13.48
C PHE A 148 3.79 20.47 -12.14
N GLU A 149 3.30 21.69 -12.06
CA GLU A 149 3.48 22.55 -10.89
C GLU A 149 2.18 22.61 -10.08
N ASN A 150 2.32 22.90 -8.80
CA ASN A 150 1.19 23.13 -7.89
C ASN A 150 0.18 21.97 -7.83
N VAL A 151 0.64 20.72 -7.93
CA VAL A 151 -0.25 19.54 -7.83
C VAL A 151 -0.42 19.18 -6.36
N TYR A 152 -1.61 19.37 -5.80
CA TYR A 152 -1.90 18.90 -4.44
C TYR A 152 -2.14 17.39 -4.45
N ILE A 153 -1.38 16.66 -3.65
CA ILE A 153 -1.50 15.21 -3.48
C ILE A 153 -1.97 14.91 -2.05
N GLY A 154 -3.20 14.42 -1.94
CA GLY A 154 -3.82 13.99 -0.70
C GLY A 154 -3.90 12.47 -0.58
N ASN A 155 -2.96 11.85 0.12
CA ASN A 155 -3.11 10.46 0.55
C ASN A 155 -4.02 10.38 1.77
N PHE A 156 -4.83 9.34 1.81
CA PHE A 156 -5.54 8.92 2.99
C PHE A 156 -4.64 7.99 3.80
N PHE A 157 -4.52 8.27 5.10
CA PHE A 157 -3.74 7.47 6.03
C PHE A 157 -4.71 6.88 7.04
N VAL A 158 -4.77 5.55 7.11
CA VAL A 158 -5.59 4.86 8.10
C VAL A 158 -4.77 4.74 9.38
N PRO A 159 -5.32 5.09 10.55
CA PRO A 159 -4.61 4.95 11.81
C PRO A 159 -4.24 3.48 12.06
N ILE A 160 -3.11 3.26 12.73
CA ILE A 160 -2.63 1.94 13.11
C ILE A 160 -2.82 1.76 14.61
N ILE A 161 -3.28 0.60 15.03
CA ILE A 161 -3.57 0.23 16.42
C ILE A 161 -2.99 -1.15 16.72
N THR A 162 -2.50 -1.36 17.93
CA THR A 162 -2.05 -2.65 18.44
C THR A 162 -2.39 -2.78 19.93
N VAL A 163 -3.15 -3.80 20.30
CA VAL A 163 -3.49 -4.16 21.68
C VAL A 163 -2.23 -4.70 22.37
N ILE A 164 -1.93 -4.21 23.56
CA ILE A 164 -0.77 -4.63 24.35
C ILE A 164 -1.19 -5.56 25.47
N SER A 165 -2.26 -5.21 26.19
CA SER A 165 -2.79 -6.04 27.25
C SER A 165 -4.28 -5.73 27.46
N PRO A 166 -5.14 -6.75 27.63
CA PRO A 166 -4.81 -8.17 27.57
C PRO A 166 -4.58 -8.63 26.13
N ASN A 167 -3.59 -9.48 25.91
CA ASN A 167 -3.25 -9.99 24.57
C ASN A 167 -3.23 -11.52 24.50
N GLY A 168 -3.48 -12.22 25.61
CA GLY A 168 -3.65 -13.66 25.63
C GLY A 168 -3.14 -14.33 26.90
N ASN A 169 -3.91 -15.30 27.38
CA ASN A 169 -3.60 -16.15 28.55
C ASN A 169 -3.42 -15.41 29.89
N GLU A 170 -3.66 -14.09 29.95
CA GLU A 170 -3.69 -13.39 31.24
C GLU A 170 -4.87 -13.87 32.10
N ILE A 171 -4.73 -13.71 33.42
CA ILE A 171 -5.80 -13.96 34.39
C ILE A 171 -6.03 -12.64 35.12
N TRP A 172 -7.19 -12.05 34.92
CA TRP A 172 -7.56 -10.73 35.45
C TRP A 172 -8.67 -10.86 36.49
N ASP A 173 -8.41 -10.35 37.68
CA ASP A 173 -9.39 -10.14 38.76
C ASP A 173 -9.38 -8.67 39.17
N GLY A 174 -10.45 -8.17 39.78
CA GLY A 174 -10.50 -6.80 40.25
C GLY A 174 -10.48 -5.76 39.13
N ILE A 175 -9.61 -4.77 39.32
CA ILE A 175 -9.44 -3.62 38.44
C ILE A 175 -8.12 -3.77 37.70
N ASN A 176 -8.18 -3.78 36.37
CA ASN A 176 -7.02 -3.93 35.49
C ASN A 176 -7.02 -2.87 34.39
N ASN A 177 -5.86 -2.62 33.80
CA ASN A 177 -5.72 -1.65 32.72
C ASN A 177 -5.65 -2.36 31.37
N ILE A 178 -6.62 -2.08 30.51
CA ILE A 178 -6.55 -2.36 29.08
C ILE A 178 -5.63 -1.31 28.46
N THR A 179 -4.63 -1.74 27.69
CA THR A 179 -3.61 -0.86 27.10
C THR A 179 -3.36 -1.20 25.63
N TRP A 180 -3.06 -0.16 24.85
CA TRP A 180 -2.77 -0.29 23.44
C TRP A 180 -1.77 0.78 22.98
N THR A 181 -1.18 0.57 21.82
CA THR A 181 -0.44 1.59 21.07
C THR A 181 -1.17 1.93 19.80
N ALA A 182 -1.17 3.21 19.44
CA ALA A 182 -1.70 3.66 18.18
C ALA A 182 -0.90 4.83 17.63
N SER A 183 -0.88 4.95 16.30
CA SER A 183 -0.22 6.02 15.57
C SER A 183 -0.95 6.28 14.27
N ASP A 184 -0.96 7.55 13.85
CA ASP A 184 -1.28 7.94 12.48
C ASP A 184 -0.05 8.56 11.84
N ILE A 185 0.04 8.48 10.51
CA ILE A 185 1.07 9.17 9.74
C ILE A 185 0.84 10.70 9.80
N ASN A 186 -0.42 11.13 9.84
CA ASN A 186 -0.80 12.51 10.10
C ASN A 186 -0.75 12.78 11.61
N GLU A 187 0.42 13.18 12.14
CA GLU A 187 0.60 13.45 13.58
C GLU A 187 -0.33 14.55 14.14
N ALA A 188 -0.91 15.39 13.28
CA ALA A 188 -1.85 16.44 13.68
C ALA A 188 -3.27 15.93 13.96
N ASP A 189 -3.61 14.70 13.52
CA ASP A 189 -4.93 14.14 13.67
C ASP A 189 -5.16 13.62 15.10
N LEU A 190 -6.31 13.98 15.68
CA LEU A 190 -6.67 13.55 17.02
C LEU A 190 -7.30 12.17 16.98
N LEU A 191 -6.55 11.17 17.43
CA LEU A 191 -7.04 9.80 17.54
C LEU A 191 -8.03 9.62 18.70
N ARG A 192 -9.11 8.90 18.41
CA ARG A 192 -10.12 8.47 19.37
C ARG A 192 -10.25 6.96 19.35
N TYR A 193 -10.58 6.38 20.50
CA TYR A 193 -10.64 4.94 20.69
C TYR A 193 -12.00 4.50 21.23
N ASP A 194 -12.47 3.36 20.73
CA ASP A 194 -13.55 2.58 21.34
C ASP A 194 -12.96 1.28 21.89
N VAL A 195 -13.30 0.95 23.13
CA VAL A 195 -12.86 -0.26 23.82
C VAL A 195 -14.03 -1.23 23.84
N LEU A 196 -13.86 -2.39 23.22
CA LEU A 196 -14.89 -3.42 23.14
C LEU A 196 -14.43 -4.71 23.82
N LEU A 197 -15.38 -5.38 24.45
CA LEU A 197 -15.20 -6.66 25.13
C LEU A 197 -16.10 -7.72 24.50
N SER A 198 -15.54 -8.87 24.20
CA SER A 198 -16.30 -10.08 23.90
C SER A 198 -16.15 -11.07 25.04
N SER A 199 -17.23 -11.73 25.44
CA SER A 199 -17.25 -12.83 26.39
C SER A 199 -17.44 -14.20 25.71
N ASP A 200 -17.60 -14.24 24.39
CA ASP A 200 -18.04 -15.40 23.62
C ASP A 200 -17.07 -15.78 22.49
N ASN A 201 -15.76 -15.69 22.75
CA ASN A 201 -14.68 -15.97 21.78
C ASN A 201 -14.70 -15.07 20.53
N GLY A 202 -15.23 -13.85 20.66
CA GLY A 202 -15.24 -12.84 19.61
C GLY A 202 -16.42 -12.97 18.65
N ILE A 203 -17.52 -13.61 19.06
CA ILE A 203 -18.75 -13.67 18.26
C ILE A 203 -19.52 -12.35 18.39
N PHE A 204 -19.61 -11.81 19.60
CA PHE A 204 -20.23 -10.53 19.91
C PHE A 204 -19.30 -9.65 20.75
N PHE A 205 -19.37 -8.35 20.50
CA PHE A 205 -18.58 -7.34 21.20
C PHE A 205 -19.48 -6.27 21.81
N GLU A 206 -19.40 -6.12 23.12
CA GLU A 206 -20.02 -5.03 23.89
C GLU A 206 -19.04 -3.86 24.03
N THR A 207 -19.55 -2.63 24.00
CA THR A 207 -18.73 -1.42 24.16
C THR A 207 -18.54 -1.10 25.64
N LEU A 208 -17.28 -1.13 26.12
CA LEU A 208 -16.91 -0.71 27.48
C LEU A 208 -16.72 0.80 27.58
N ALA A 209 -16.09 1.39 26.56
CA ALA A 209 -15.84 2.83 26.47
C ALA A 209 -15.86 3.25 24.99
N SER A 210 -16.22 4.50 24.74
CA SER A 210 -16.25 5.04 23.38
C SER A 210 -15.69 6.46 23.33
N SER A 211 -15.06 6.79 22.21
CA SER A 211 -14.53 8.12 21.88
C SER A 211 -13.51 8.67 22.88
N ILE A 212 -12.75 7.81 23.55
CA ILE A 212 -11.71 8.21 24.51
C ILE A 212 -10.41 8.60 23.77
N THR A 213 -9.59 9.45 24.38
CA THR A 213 -8.31 9.90 23.79
C THR A 213 -7.09 9.33 24.50
N THR A 214 -7.30 8.62 25.62
CA THR A 214 -6.23 7.92 26.34
C THR A 214 -5.90 6.60 25.63
N LYS A 215 -4.65 6.14 25.75
CA LYS A 215 -4.19 4.85 25.21
C LYS A 215 -4.32 3.68 26.21
N TRP A 216 -5.20 3.89 27.19
CA TRP A 216 -5.50 2.93 28.24
C TRP A 216 -6.92 3.16 28.75
N PHE A 217 -7.50 2.11 29.32
CA PHE A 217 -8.79 2.13 29.98
C PHE A 217 -8.74 1.23 31.22
N GLU A 218 -9.13 1.79 32.37
CA GLU A 218 -9.27 1.04 33.61
C GLU A 218 -10.61 0.29 33.58
N TRP A 219 -10.54 -1.02 33.72
CA TRP A 219 -11.68 -1.92 33.65
C TRP A 219 -11.78 -2.75 34.93
N ASN A 220 -12.95 -2.72 35.55
CA ASN A 220 -13.29 -3.57 36.68
C ASN A 220 -14.03 -4.82 36.17
N CYS A 221 -13.38 -5.98 36.26
CA CYS A 221 -13.94 -7.27 35.85
C CYS A 221 -14.57 -8.07 37.01
N SER A 222 -14.57 -7.59 38.25
CA SER A 222 -15.08 -8.34 39.41
C SER A 222 -16.56 -8.72 39.30
N ALA A 223 -17.35 -7.97 38.52
CA ALA A 223 -18.78 -8.23 38.33
C ALA A 223 -19.09 -9.30 37.26
N LEU A 224 -18.06 -9.88 36.64
CA LEU A 224 -18.22 -10.84 35.56
C LEU A 224 -17.99 -12.28 36.03
N ASP A 225 -18.62 -13.19 35.29
CA ASP A 225 -18.39 -14.63 35.41
C ASP A 225 -16.95 -14.94 35.03
N LYS A 226 -16.30 -15.78 35.85
CA LYS A 226 -14.94 -16.21 35.61
C LYS A 226 -14.88 -17.17 34.42
N LEU A 227 -14.54 -16.63 33.25
CA LEU A 227 -14.46 -17.36 31.97
C LEU A 227 -13.10 -17.13 31.32
N ASP A 228 -12.64 -18.08 30.50
CA ASP A 228 -11.41 -18.02 29.69
C ASP A 228 -11.66 -17.65 28.22
N THR A 229 -12.85 -17.14 27.93
CA THR A 229 -13.36 -16.83 26.59
C THR A 229 -13.33 -15.34 26.25
N TYR A 230 -12.78 -14.50 27.14
CA TYR A 230 -12.79 -13.05 26.95
C TYR A 230 -11.75 -12.60 25.92
N LEU A 231 -12.12 -11.59 25.14
CA LEU A 231 -11.28 -10.92 24.16
C LEU A 231 -11.55 -9.41 24.19
N ILE A 232 -10.50 -8.62 23.97
CA ILE A 232 -10.61 -7.19 23.76
C ILE A 232 -10.44 -6.88 22.28
N GLU A 233 -11.26 -5.97 21.76
CA GLU A 233 -11.05 -5.30 20.48
C GLU A 233 -10.99 -3.80 20.74
N ILE A 234 -9.97 -3.14 20.23
CA ILE A 234 -9.83 -1.68 20.26
C ILE A 234 -10.04 -1.17 18.85
N ARG A 235 -10.97 -0.24 18.68
CA ARG A 235 -11.15 0.50 17.43
C ARG A 235 -10.53 1.87 17.56
N VAL A 236 -9.79 2.32 16.56
CA VAL A 236 -9.23 3.67 16.48
C VAL A 236 -9.84 4.42 15.30
N THR A 237 -10.03 5.72 15.46
CA THR A 237 -10.40 6.63 14.39
C THR A 237 -9.67 7.97 14.49
N ASP A 238 -9.35 8.55 13.34
CA ASP A 238 -8.87 9.92 13.15
C ASP A 238 -10.03 10.92 12.88
N GLY A 239 -11.29 10.43 12.90
CA GLY A 239 -12.50 11.17 12.56
C GLY A 239 -13.04 10.91 11.15
N ILE A 240 -12.27 10.25 10.28
CA ILE A 240 -12.64 9.91 8.91
C ILE A 240 -12.49 8.40 8.67
N TYR A 241 -11.32 7.86 8.99
CA TYR A 241 -10.96 6.45 8.84
C TYR A 241 -11.02 5.70 10.16
N PHE A 242 -11.14 4.39 10.04
CA PHE A 242 -11.23 3.48 11.17
C PHE A 242 -10.31 2.28 10.94
N SER A 243 -9.68 1.82 12.01
CA SER A 243 -9.06 0.50 12.07
C SER A 243 -9.29 -0.13 13.44
N SER A 244 -8.99 -1.41 13.56
CA SER A 244 -9.20 -2.15 14.79
C SER A 244 -8.11 -3.18 14.98
N ASP A 245 -7.78 -3.44 16.24
CA ASP A 245 -6.95 -4.58 16.62
C ASP A 245 -7.58 -5.32 17.80
N ARG A 246 -7.34 -6.63 17.85
CA ARG A 246 -7.94 -7.55 18.82
C ARG A 246 -6.84 -8.31 19.53
N SER A 247 -7.06 -8.66 20.80
CA SER A 247 -6.18 -9.57 21.53
C SER A 247 -5.85 -10.83 20.70
N ASP A 248 -4.56 -11.21 20.67
CA ASP A 248 -4.04 -12.34 19.88
C ASP A 248 -4.66 -13.68 20.31
N SER A 249 -4.95 -13.84 21.59
CA SER A 249 -5.73 -14.98 22.12
C SER A 249 -6.69 -14.55 23.21
N THR A 250 -7.56 -15.48 23.62
CA THR A 250 -8.46 -15.24 24.75
C THR A 250 -7.66 -15.14 26.05
N PHE A 251 -8.27 -14.49 27.04
CA PHE A 251 -7.74 -14.36 28.40
C PHE A 251 -8.84 -14.69 29.42
N THR A 252 -8.44 -14.97 30.65
CA THR A 252 -9.37 -15.24 31.75
C THR A 252 -9.69 -13.96 32.50
N ALA A 253 -10.96 -13.67 32.71
CA ALA A 253 -11.38 -12.55 33.55
C ALA A 253 -12.65 -12.87 34.34
N GLY A 254 -12.87 -12.15 35.43
CA GLY A 254 -14.05 -12.31 36.29
C GLY A 254 -13.73 -12.96 37.63
N GLU A 255 -14.58 -12.70 38.60
CA GLU A 255 -14.49 -13.25 39.97
C GLU A 255 -15.70 -14.12 40.34
N ILE A 256 -16.79 -14.05 39.55
CA ILE A 256 -17.99 -14.80 39.85
C ILE A 256 -17.79 -16.25 39.36
N ASP A 257 -17.38 -17.12 40.28
CA ASP A 257 -17.38 -18.55 40.06
C ASP A 257 -18.82 -19.08 40.20
N HIS A 258 -19.45 -19.43 39.07
CA HIS A 258 -20.60 -20.34 39.11
C HIS A 258 -20.08 -21.74 39.41
N THR A 259 -19.79 -22.01 40.68
CA THR A 259 -19.59 -23.39 41.12
C THR A 259 -20.93 -24.10 40.90
N THR A 260 -21.07 -24.80 39.77
CA THR A 260 -22.06 -25.86 39.67
C THR A 260 -21.60 -26.91 40.66
N THR A 261 -22.06 -26.82 41.90
CA THR A 261 -21.92 -27.86 42.91
C THR A 261 -22.63 -29.10 42.39
N THR A 262 -21.95 -29.86 41.53
CA THR A 262 -22.30 -31.26 41.31
C THR A 262 -21.78 -31.96 42.55
N THR A 263 -22.62 -32.02 43.59
CA THR A 263 -22.38 -32.83 44.78
C THR A 263 -22.29 -34.29 44.32
N THR A 264 -21.10 -34.72 43.91
CA THR A 264 -20.80 -36.14 43.73
C THR A 264 -20.67 -36.72 45.13
N THR A 265 -21.79 -37.12 45.71
CA THR A 265 -21.80 -37.94 46.92
C THR A 265 -21.22 -39.30 46.55
N THR A 266 -19.93 -39.49 46.79
CA THR A 266 -19.25 -40.79 46.69
C THR A 266 -19.84 -41.71 47.74
N THR A 267 -20.88 -42.46 47.38
CA THR A 267 -21.34 -43.60 48.17
C THR A 267 -20.62 -44.82 47.63
N THR A 268 -19.63 -45.30 48.38
CA THR A 268 -18.98 -46.58 48.11
C THR A 268 -20.01 -47.69 48.32
N THR A 269 -20.55 -48.22 47.22
CA THR A 269 -21.28 -49.49 47.26
C THR A 269 -20.92 -50.30 46.02
N ASN A 270 -20.33 -51.46 46.28
CA ASN A 270 -20.12 -52.52 45.30
C ASN A 270 -21.42 -52.83 44.53
N GLY A 271 -21.33 -52.95 43.21
CA GLY A 271 -22.30 -53.73 42.44
C GLY A 271 -22.92 -53.02 41.23
N THR A 272 -22.65 -53.60 40.06
CA THR A 272 -23.48 -53.60 38.84
C THR A 272 -23.71 -52.28 38.11
N THR A 273 -23.13 -52.22 36.91
CA THR A 273 -23.41 -51.30 35.81
C THR A 273 -24.91 -51.16 35.57
N THR A 274 -25.51 -50.07 36.06
CA THR A 274 -26.80 -49.59 35.58
C THR A 274 -26.52 -48.29 34.85
N LEU A 275 -26.37 -48.42 33.52
CA LEU A 275 -26.39 -47.29 32.61
C LEU A 275 -27.71 -46.55 32.86
N ASP A 276 -27.65 -45.24 33.11
CA ASP A 276 -28.80 -44.40 33.44
C ASP A 276 -29.99 -44.77 32.54
N THR A 277 -31.13 -45.12 33.12
CA THR A 277 -32.31 -45.58 32.39
C THR A 277 -32.75 -44.55 31.34
N ARG A 278 -32.47 -43.25 31.58
CA ARG A 278 -32.72 -42.18 30.62
C ARG A 278 -31.73 -42.20 29.45
N LEU A 279 -30.45 -42.44 29.72
CA LEU A 279 -29.41 -42.56 28.68
C LEU A 279 -29.61 -43.83 27.85
N THR A 280 -29.97 -44.94 28.50
CA THR A 280 -30.29 -46.22 27.84
C THR A 280 -31.52 -46.08 26.95
N ALA A 281 -32.58 -45.44 27.44
CA ALA A 281 -33.78 -45.17 26.63
C ALA A 281 -33.45 -44.28 25.43
N PHE A 282 -32.62 -43.25 25.60
CA PHE A 282 -32.22 -42.36 24.52
C PHE A 282 -31.42 -43.09 23.43
N ILE A 283 -30.45 -43.93 23.81
CA ILE A 283 -29.65 -44.73 22.87
C ILE A 283 -30.53 -45.73 22.11
N VAL A 284 -31.47 -46.39 22.80
CA VAL A 284 -32.40 -47.34 22.16
C VAL A 284 -33.32 -46.63 21.16
N ILE A 285 -33.87 -45.46 21.51
CA ILE A 285 -34.70 -44.66 20.60
C ILE A 285 -33.90 -44.22 19.37
N LEU A 286 -32.67 -43.74 19.57
CA LEU A 286 -31.80 -43.31 18.47
C LEU A 286 -31.52 -44.48 17.50
N LEU A 287 -31.14 -45.65 18.03
CA LEU A 287 -30.84 -46.85 17.22
C LEU A 287 -32.07 -47.36 16.46
N VAL A 288 -33.24 -47.35 17.07
CA VAL A 288 -34.50 -47.73 16.40
C VAL A 288 -34.83 -46.74 15.29
N SER A 289 -34.65 -45.43 15.52
CA SER A 289 -34.91 -44.40 14.51
C SER A 289 -33.98 -44.52 13.30
N CYS A 290 -32.68 -44.73 13.52
CA CYS A 290 -31.70 -44.96 12.46
C CYS A 290 -31.99 -46.24 11.66
N SER A 291 -32.39 -47.32 12.34
CA SER A 291 -32.73 -48.59 11.69
C SER A 291 -33.99 -48.48 10.83
N ALA A 292 -35.03 -47.80 11.33
CA ALA A 292 -36.25 -47.53 10.56
C ALA A 292 -35.94 -46.68 9.32
N MET A 293 -35.12 -45.64 9.47
CA MET A 293 -34.72 -44.79 8.34
C MET A 293 -33.91 -45.57 7.30
N ALA A 294 -32.99 -46.43 7.73
CA ALA A 294 -32.22 -47.29 6.82
C ALA A 294 -33.13 -48.25 6.01
N ILE A 295 -34.17 -48.81 6.64
CA ILE A 295 -35.14 -49.67 5.95
C ILE A 295 -35.96 -48.86 4.93
N VAL A 296 -36.43 -47.66 5.30
CA VAL A 296 -37.16 -46.78 4.37
C VAL A 296 -36.30 -46.44 3.17
N VAL A 297 -35.03 -46.07 3.38
CA VAL A 297 -34.08 -45.78 2.30
C VAL A 297 -33.83 -47.01 1.43
N TYR A 298 -33.67 -48.21 2.02
CA TYR A 298 -33.49 -49.45 1.26
C TYR A 298 -34.68 -49.77 0.35
N TYR A 299 -35.91 -49.67 0.84
CA TYR A 299 -37.11 -49.93 0.04
C TYR A 299 -37.39 -48.82 -0.97
N ALA A 300 -37.07 -47.57 -0.64
CA ALA A 300 -37.11 -46.47 -1.60
C ALA A 300 -36.13 -46.77 -2.74
N ALA A 301 -34.86 -47.08 -2.44
CA ALA A 301 -33.86 -47.40 -3.47
C ALA A 301 -34.26 -48.60 -4.33
N ARG A 302 -34.80 -49.68 -3.74
CA ARG A 302 -35.26 -50.88 -4.47
C ARG A 302 -36.44 -50.63 -5.40
N LYS A 303 -37.21 -49.54 -5.23
CA LYS A 303 -38.31 -49.19 -6.15
C LYS A 303 -37.80 -48.50 -7.43
N TRP A 304 -36.57 -47.98 -7.41
CA TRP A 304 -35.97 -47.22 -8.52
C TRP A 304 -34.92 -48.01 -9.32
N PHE A 305 -34.59 -49.23 -8.88
CA PHE A 305 -33.74 -50.21 -9.59
C PHE A 305 -34.54 -51.48 -9.87
#